data_AF-A0A2D7TQ73-F1
#
_entry.id   AF-A0A2D7TQ73-F1
#
_cell.length_a   1.000
_cell.length_b   1.000
_cell.length_c   1.000
_cell.angle_alpha   90.00
_cell.angle_beta   90.00
_cell.angle_gamma   90.00
#
_symmetry.space_group_name_H-M   'P 1'
#
loop_
_entity.id
_entity.type
_entity.pdbx_description
1 polymer ?
#
loop_
_entity_poly.entity_id
_entity_poly.type
_entity_poly.pdbx_seq_one_letter_code
_entity_poly.pdbx_strand_id
1 'polypeptide(L)'
;MQKSIYVPSDISKVKGKESMKPFLLREGGQSIRVYCVTCYSLLGVDFPAYNDQRFMFIEDHCVTDIDTSMDPAIAINMVDYPKDKEPILPDGITVVNSIHDPDRDWTQIPEVKKIRETPPSNKGIRFSELIKELGSPTILGFEPGGSVKK
;
A
#
# COMPACT_ATOMS: atom_id res chain seq x y z
N MET A 1 -5.29 10.05 10.74
CA MET A 1 -5.48 9.02 9.70
C MET A 1 -4.13 8.33 9.54
N GLN A 2 -4.07 7.01 9.52
CA GLN A 2 -2.79 6.33 9.32
C GLN A 2 -2.31 6.55 7.88
N LYS A 3 -1.03 6.88 7.69
CA LYS A 3 -0.47 7.18 6.37
C LYS A 3 -0.10 5.87 5.68
N SER A 4 -0.80 5.57 4.59
CA SER A 4 -0.47 4.46 3.70
C SER A 4 0.51 4.93 2.66
N ILE A 5 1.61 4.19 2.47
CA ILE A 5 2.66 4.56 1.52
C ILE A 5 2.89 3.37 0.59
N TYR A 6 2.94 3.66 -0.71
CA TYR A 6 3.10 2.65 -1.76
C TYR A 6 4.51 2.70 -2.31
N VAL A 7 5.20 1.56 -2.28
CA VAL A 7 6.59 1.46 -2.72
C VAL A 7 6.73 0.51 -3.90
N PRO A 8 7.70 0.75 -4.81
CA PRO A 8 8.10 -0.20 -5.83
C PRO A 8 8.31 -1.62 -5.28
N SER A 9 7.70 -2.59 -5.95
CA SER A 9 7.91 -4.03 -5.73
C SER A 9 9.16 -4.48 -6.49
N ASP A 10 10.33 -3.97 -6.07
CA ASP A 10 11.66 -4.32 -6.61
C ASP A 10 12.61 -4.65 -5.44
N ILE A 11 12.36 -5.80 -4.81
CA ILE A 11 13.01 -6.18 -3.56
C ILE A 11 14.37 -6.78 -3.86
N SER A 12 15.44 -6.01 -3.61
CA SER A 12 16.81 -6.44 -3.88
C SER A 12 17.36 -7.42 -2.86
N LYS A 13 16.91 -7.36 -1.60
CA LYS A 13 17.37 -8.23 -0.51
C LYS A 13 16.35 -8.33 0.60
N VAL A 14 16.23 -9.54 1.16
CA VAL A 14 15.42 -9.82 2.35
C VAL A 14 16.33 -10.38 3.44
N LYS A 15 16.18 -9.88 4.68
CA LYS A 15 16.84 -10.41 5.88
C LYS A 15 15.75 -10.68 6.93
N GLY A 16 15.92 -11.75 7.71
CA GLY A 16 14.92 -12.13 8.73
C GLY A 16 13.68 -12.81 8.14
N LYS A 17 13.80 -13.47 6.98
CA LYS A 17 12.69 -14.11 6.27
C LYS A 17 12.00 -15.17 7.13
N GLU A 18 12.77 -15.84 7.99
CA GLU A 18 12.32 -16.83 8.97
C GLU A 18 11.34 -16.27 10.02
N SER A 19 11.37 -14.94 10.25
CA SER A 19 10.45 -14.25 11.15
C SER A 19 9.27 -13.63 10.41
N MET A 20 9.15 -13.79 9.09
CA MET A 20 8.07 -13.21 8.30
C MET A 20 6.95 -14.23 8.08
N LYS A 21 5.70 -13.78 8.14
CA LYS A 21 4.55 -14.63 7.83
C LYS A 21 3.43 -13.87 7.12
N PRO A 22 2.82 -14.43 6.06
CA PRO A 22 1.69 -13.84 5.36
C PRO A 22 0.36 -14.17 6.06
N PHE A 23 -0.55 -13.21 6.06
CA PHE A 23 -1.87 -13.31 6.68
C PHE A 23 -2.96 -12.74 5.79
N LEU A 24 -4.12 -13.38 5.84
CA LEU A 24 -5.39 -12.85 5.35
C LEU A 24 -6.31 -12.61 6.55
N LEU A 25 -7.01 -11.48 6.54
CA LEU A 25 -7.96 -11.21 7.63
C LEU A 25 -9.12 -12.20 7.63
N ARG A 26 -9.54 -12.68 6.46
CA ARG A 26 -10.69 -13.54 6.27
C ARG A 26 -10.60 -14.35 4.99
N GLU A 27 -11.39 -15.41 4.91
CA GLU A 27 -11.59 -16.19 3.70
C GLU A 27 -12.06 -15.30 2.54
N GLY A 28 -11.52 -15.51 1.34
CA GLY A 28 -11.82 -14.67 0.16
C GLY A 28 -11.31 -13.22 0.25
N GLY A 29 -10.59 -12.84 1.31
CA GLY A 29 -9.93 -11.54 1.40
C GLY A 29 -8.85 -11.36 0.33
N GLN A 30 -8.75 -10.17 -0.24
CA GLN A 30 -7.80 -9.89 -1.33
C GLN A 30 -6.48 -9.27 -0.86
N SER A 31 -6.45 -8.69 0.34
CA SER A 31 -5.25 -8.02 0.84
C SER A 31 -4.42 -8.96 1.71
N ILE A 32 -3.28 -9.44 1.20
CA ILE A 32 -2.34 -10.27 1.95
C ILE A 32 -1.39 -9.35 2.72
N ARG A 33 -1.23 -9.59 4.02
CA ARG A 33 -0.38 -8.79 4.91
C ARG A 33 0.80 -9.62 5.37
N VAL A 34 2.01 -9.13 5.21
CA VAL A 34 3.22 -9.78 5.74
C VAL A 34 3.61 -9.12 7.04
N TYR A 35 3.66 -9.89 8.11
CA TYR A 35 4.08 -9.43 9.43
C TYR A 35 5.40 -10.08 9.84
N CYS A 36 6.20 -9.36 10.63
CA CYS A 36 7.21 -9.98 11.47
C CYS A 36 6.51 -10.62 12.69
N VAL A 37 6.65 -11.93 12.89
CA VAL A 37 5.99 -12.63 14.00
C VAL A 37 6.74 -12.49 15.33
N THR A 38 7.92 -11.87 15.33
CA THR A 38 8.71 -11.61 16.55
C THR A 38 8.40 -10.25 17.15
N CYS A 39 8.29 -9.20 16.34
CA CYS A 39 8.01 -7.83 16.80
C CYS A 39 6.62 -7.32 16.39
N TYR A 40 5.83 -8.13 15.68
CA TYR A 40 4.48 -7.81 15.22
C TYR A 40 4.36 -6.61 14.27
N SER A 41 5.49 -6.16 13.72
CA SER A 41 5.52 -5.10 12.70
C SER A 41 4.88 -5.55 11.39
N LEU A 42 4.05 -4.69 10.79
CA LEU A 42 3.54 -4.90 9.44
C LEU A 42 4.62 -4.48 8.44
N LEU A 43 5.12 -5.44 7.68
CA LEU A 43 6.22 -5.23 6.73
C LEU A 43 5.72 -4.80 5.35
N GLY A 44 4.53 -5.24 4.98
CA GLY A 44 3.91 -4.86 3.71
C GLY A 44 2.56 -5.50 3.48
N VAL A 45 1.80 -4.92 2.55
CA VAL A 45 0.49 -5.38 2.13
C VAL A 45 0.48 -5.48 0.61
N ASP A 46 0.10 -6.66 0.12
CA ASP A 46 -0.21 -6.91 -1.28
C ASP A 46 -1.71 -6.80 -1.52
N PHE A 47 -2.10 -6.29 -2.69
CA PHE A 47 -3.49 -6.19 -3.12
C PHE A 47 -3.57 -6.20 -4.65
N PRO A 48 -4.56 -6.87 -5.27
CA PRO A 48 -4.61 -7.04 -6.71
C PRO A 48 -4.48 -5.74 -7.53
N ALA A 49 -5.06 -4.62 -7.07
CA ALA A 49 -4.98 -3.36 -7.79
C ALA A 49 -3.56 -2.75 -7.85
N TYR A 50 -2.60 -3.29 -7.08
CA TYR A 50 -1.20 -2.88 -7.15
C TYR A 50 -0.47 -3.52 -8.34
N ASN A 51 -1.10 -4.50 -9.02
CA ASN A 51 -0.58 -5.18 -10.20
C ASN A 51 0.84 -5.74 -10.03
N ASP A 52 1.19 -6.15 -8.80
CA ASP A 52 2.51 -6.65 -8.42
C ASP A 52 3.69 -5.67 -8.63
N GLN A 53 3.40 -4.44 -9.06
CA GLN A 53 4.39 -3.39 -9.27
C GLN A 53 4.71 -2.63 -7.98
N ARG A 54 3.80 -2.70 -7.01
CA ARG A 54 3.88 -2.00 -5.74
C ARG A 54 3.39 -2.88 -4.61
N PHE A 55 3.83 -2.56 -3.41
CA PHE A 55 3.18 -3.00 -2.18
C PHE A 55 3.02 -1.81 -1.24
N MET A 56 2.10 -1.92 -0.29
CA MET A 56 1.78 -0.85 0.64
C MET A 56 2.43 -1.12 2.00
N PHE A 57 2.97 -0.09 2.65
CA PHE A 57 3.27 -0.09 4.07
C PHE A 57 2.44 0.98 4.79
N ILE A 58 2.35 0.86 6.11
CA ILE A 58 1.66 1.83 6.96
C ILE A 58 2.72 2.48 7.84
N GLU A 59 2.78 3.81 7.84
CA GLU A 59 3.67 4.59 8.69
C GLU A 59 3.49 4.17 10.17
N ASP A 60 4.60 4.15 10.91
CA ASP A 60 4.70 3.71 12.32
C ASP A 60 4.44 2.22 12.60
N HIS A 61 4.09 1.40 11.60
CA HIS A 61 3.96 -0.05 11.80
C HIS A 61 5.30 -0.82 11.65
N CYS A 62 6.31 -0.18 11.07
CA CYS A 62 7.69 -0.64 11.01
C CYS A 62 8.63 0.56 10.93
N VAL A 63 9.86 0.41 11.43
CA VAL A 63 10.91 1.42 11.26
C VAL A 63 11.41 1.34 9.82
N THR A 64 11.35 2.46 9.10
CA THR A 64 11.84 2.56 7.72
C THR A 64 12.69 3.83 7.54
N ASP A 65 13.58 3.80 6.57
CA ASP A 65 14.38 4.95 6.10
C ASP A 65 13.79 5.55 4.80
N ILE A 66 12.51 5.28 4.53
CA ILE A 66 11.85 5.73 3.30
C ILE A 66 11.68 7.23 3.36
N ASP A 67 12.30 7.91 2.40
CA ASP A 67 12.13 9.34 2.22
C ASP A 67 10.71 9.65 1.70
N THR A 68 9.93 10.31 2.54
CA THR A 68 8.59 10.81 2.19
C THR A 68 8.51 12.33 2.15
N SER A 69 9.67 13.01 2.09
CA SER A 69 9.77 14.47 2.05
C SER A 69 9.42 15.11 0.70
N MET A 70 9.26 14.29 -0.35
CA MET A 70 8.89 14.77 -1.68
C MET A 70 7.49 15.41 -1.67
N ASP A 71 7.35 16.52 -2.40
CA ASP A 71 6.06 17.16 -2.60
C ASP A 71 5.07 16.22 -3.32
N PRO A 72 3.78 16.22 -2.92
CA PRO A 72 2.77 15.42 -3.58
C PRO A 72 2.53 15.93 -5.01
N ALA A 73 2.44 14.99 -5.96
CA ALA A 73 2.16 15.32 -7.37
C ALA A 73 0.67 15.50 -7.67
N ILE A 74 -0.20 14.85 -6.89
CA ILE A 74 -1.66 14.87 -7.07
C ILE A 74 -2.37 14.54 -5.75
N ALA A 75 -3.54 15.15 -5.53
CA ALA A 75 -4.46 14.79 -4.45
C ALA A 75 -5.68 14.05 -5.05
N ILE A 76 -5.98 12.84 -4.55
CA ILE A 76 -7.08 12.01 -5.04
C ILE A 76 -8.09 11.69 -3.93
N ASN A 77 -9.32 11.34 -4.30
CA ASN A 77 -10.44 11.05 -3.39
C ASN A 77 -10.71 12.18 -2.38
N MET A 78 -10.53 13.44 -2.78
CA MET A 78 -10.72 14.59 -1.89
C MET A 78 -12.17 14.78 -1.43
N VAL A 79 -13.14 14.10 -2.04
CA VAL A 79 -14.53 14.07 -1.55
C VAL A 79 -14.66 13.43 -0.16
N ASP A 80 -13.77 12.49 0.16
CA ASP A 80 -13.73 11.77 1.44
C ASP A 80 -12.86 12.49 2.49
N TYR A 81 -12.21 13.60 2.11
CA TYR A 81 -11.37 14.35 3.03
C TYR A 81 -12.23 15.00 4.12
N PRO A 82 -11.80 14.99 5.40
CA PRO A 82 -12.57 15.59 6.50
C PRO A 82 -12.90 17.06 6.22
N LYS A 83 -14.20 17.39 6.16
CA LYS A 83 -14.69 18.74 5.80
C LYS A 83 -14.36 19.81 6.85
N ASP A 84 -14.08 19.39 8.07
CA ASP A 84 -13.67 20.22 9.19
C ASP A 84 -12.16 20.53 9.19
N LYS A 85 -11.41 20.02 8.21
CA LYS A 85 -9.97 20.21 8.08
C LYS A 85 -9.64 20.79 6.72
N GLU A 86 -8.85 21.85 6.70
CA GLU A 86 -8.25 22.33 5.45
C GLU A 86 -7.05 21.44 5.09
N PRO A 87 -7.02 20.87 3.88
CA PRO A 87 -5.87 20.10 3.44
C PRO A 87 -4.71 21.05 3.16
N ILE A 88 -3.52 20.72 3.67
CA ILE A 88 -2.28 21.44 3.32
C ILE A 88 -1.78 20.83 2.01
N LEU A 89 -2.04 21.53 0.90
CA LEU A 89 -1.66 21.10 -0.45
C LEU A 89 -0.71 22.12 -1.08
N PRO A 90 0.28 21.68 -1.86
CA PRO A 90 1.09 22.58 -2.67
C PRO A 90 0.25 23.40 -3.66
N ASP A 91 0.67 24.64 -3.91
CA ASP A 91 0.03 25.49 -4.90
C ASP A 91 0.04 24.84 -6.29
N GLY A 92 -1.12 24.86 -6.96
CA GLY A 92 -1.26 24.31 -8.30
C GLY A 92 -1.31 22.78 -8.40
N ILE A 93 -1.40 22.05 -7.28
CA ILE A 93 -1.56 20.60 -7.32
C ILE A 93 -2.84 20.19 -8.05
N THR A 94 -2.77 19.11 -8.85
CA THR A 94 -3.96 18.51 -9.45
C THR A 94 -4.82 17.88 -8.35
N VAL A 95 -6.12 18.20 -8.33
CA VAL A 95 -7.10 17.62 -7.39
C VAL A 95 -8.11 16.75 -8.15
N VAL A 96 -8.30 15.53 -7.67
CA VAL A 96 -9.30 14.56 -8.15
C VAL A 96 -10.22 14.22 -6.98
N ASN A 97 -11.49 14.62 -7.09
CA ASN A 97 -12.45 14.40 -5.99
C ASN A 97 -12.82 12.93 -5.81
N SER A 98 -12.91 12.16 -6.89
CA SER A 98 -13.20 10.73 -6.87
C SER A 98 -12.45 10.00 -7.98
N ILE A 99 -11.76 8.92 -7.65
CA ILE A 99 -11.15 8.02 -8.64
C ILE A 99 -12.19 7.13 -9.35
N HIS A 100 -13.45 7.18 -8.93
CA HIS A 100 -14.57 6.44 -9.50
C HIS A 100 -15.47 7.32 -10.37
N ASP A 101 -14.99 8.49 -10.78
CA ASP A 101 -15.68 9.36 -11.74
C ASP A 101 -15.87 8.61 -13.07
N PRO A 102 -17.12 8.39 -13.53
CA PRO A 102 -17.37 7.66 -14.77
C PRO A 102 -16.95 8.43 -16.03
N ASP A 103 -16.87 9.77 -15.95
CA ASP A 103 -16.57 10.64 -17.09
C ASP A 103 -15.07 10.95 -17.18
N ARG A 104 -14.29 10.63 -16.14
CA ARG A 104 -12.86 10.91 -16.07
C ARG A 104 -12.06 9.73 -15.53
N ASP A 105 -11.33 9.07 -16.42
CA ASP A 105 -10.32 8.09 -16.01
C ASP A 105 -9.11 8.79 -15.38
N TRP A 106 -9.06 8.78 -14.05
CA TRP A 106 -7.97 9.37 -13.27
C TRP A 106 -6.60 8.75 -13.61
N THR A 107 -6.55 7.53 -14.14
CA THR A 107 -5.28 6.87 -14.51
C THR A 107 -4.63 7.50 -15.74
N GLN A 108 -5.39 8.28 -16.53
CA GLN A 108 -4.86 9.03 -17.67
C GLN A 108 -4.25 10.39 -17.29
N ILE A 109 -4.38 10.82 -16.04
CA ILE A 109 -3.77 12.07 -15.57
C ILE A 109 -2.24 11.92 -15.66
N PRO A 110 -1.50 12.88 -16.26
CA PRO A 110 -0.07 12.73 -16.53
C PRO A 110 0.77 12.35 -15.30
N GLU A 111 0.50 12.98 -14.16
CA GLU A 111 1.16 12.73 -12.88
C GLU A 111 0.89 11.31 -12.38
N VAL A 112 -0.37 10.86 -12.49
CA VAL A 112 -0.78 9.51 -12.12
C VAL A 112 -0.13 8.49 -13.04
N LYS A 113 -0.15 8.73 -14.34
CA LYS A 113 0.46 7.85 -15.34
C LYS A 113 1.96 7.68 -15.05
N LYS A 114 2.67 8.77 -14.80
CA LYS A 114 4.10 8.75 -14.42
C LYS A 114 4.37 7.96 -13.14
N ILE A 115 3.53 8.12 -12.10
CA ILE A 115 3.66 7.33 -10.87
C ILE A 115 3.36 5.85 -11.15
N ARG A 116 2.37 5.57 -12.01
CA ARG A 116 1.92 4.22 -12.32
C ARG A 116 2.85 3.45 -13.25
N GLU A 117 3.69 4.14 -14.03
CA GLU A 117 4.73 3.53 -14.85
C GLU A 117 5.61 2.59 -14.02
N THR A 118 6.05 1.50 -14.65
CA THR A 118 6.90 0.50 -14.00
C THR A 118 8.18 1.18 -13.52
N PRO A 119 8.60 0.95 -12.26
CA PRO A 119 9.89 1.43 -11.77
C PRO A 119 11.02 1.00 -12.73
N PRO A 120 12.05 1.84 -12.94
CA PRO A 120 13.10 1.59 -13.93
C PRO A 120 13.97 0.36 -13.65
N SER A 121 13.86 -0.23 -12.46
CA SER A 121 14.58 -1.45 -12.06
C SER A 121 13.59 -2.60 -11.81
N ASN A 122 13.87 -3.74 -12.46
CA ASN A 122 13.26 -5.04 -12.22
C ASN A 122 14.39 -6.05 -11.89
N LYS A 123 15.35 -5.64 -11.06
CA LYS A 123 16.52 -6.47 -10.73
C LYS A 123 16.30 -7.30 -9.47
N GLY A 124 15.35 -6.91 -8.63
CA GLY A 124 14.91 -7.64 -7.45
C GLY A 124 13.71 -8.54 -7.71
N ILE A 125 13.24 -9.18 -6.65
CA ILE A 125 12.02 -10.00 -6.66
C ILE A 125 10.79 -9.14 -6.40
N ARG A 126 9.63 -9.63 -6.81
CA ARG A 126 8.35 -9.01 -6.47
C ARG A 126 7.94 -9.32 -5.03
N PHE A 127 7.11 -8.47 -4.43
CA PHE A 127 6.50 -8.75 -3.14
C PHE A 127 5.59 -9.97 -3.19
N SER A 128 4.89 -10.21 -4.32
CA SER A 128 4.13 -11.45 -4.51
C SER A 128 5.02 -12.70 -4.54
N GLU A 129 6.24 -12.59 -5.09
CA GLU A 129 7.22 -13.68 -5.08
C GLU A 129 7.74 -13.96 -3.67
N LEU A 130 8.05 -12.91 -2.91
CA LEU A 130 8.38 -13.05 -1.48
C LEU A 130 7.24 -13.75 -0.73
N ILE A 131 5.97 -13.36 -0.93
CA ILE A 131 4.82 -14.01 -0.30
C ILE A 131 4.77 -15.50 -0.65
N LYS A 132 5.01 -15.88 -1.92
CA LYS A 132 5.07 -17.30 -2.33
C LYS A 132 6.16 -18.06 -1.61
N GLU A 133 7.34 -17.46 -1.42
CA GLU A 133 8.45 -18.08 -0.66
C GLU A 133 8.12 -18.28 0.83
N LEU A 134 7.27 -17.42 1.41
CA LEU A 134 6.83 -17.54 2.81
C LEU A 134 5.74 -18.61 3.01
N GLY A 135 5.19 -19.15 1.93
CA GLY A 135 4.12 -20.14 1.94
C GLY A 135 2.71 -19.55 2.03
N SER A 136 1.73 -20.42 2.23
CA SER A 136 0.31 -20.04 2.21
C SER A 136 -0.03 -19.06 3.34
N PRO A 137 -0.80 -17.99 3.06
CA PRO A 137 -1.27 -17.06 4.10
C PRO A 137 -2.09 -17.77 5.18
N THR A 138 -1.88 -17.38 6.43
CA THR A 138 -2.76 -17.78 7.55
C THR A 138 -4.02 -16.93 7.54
N ILE A 139 -5.19 -17.58 7.58
CA ILE A 139 -6.49 -16.90 7.59
C ILE A 139 -6.93 -16.68 9.04
N LEU A 140 -7.19 -15.42 9.40
CA LEU A 140 -7.51 -15.03 10.78
C LEU A 140 -8.99 -15.14 11.15
N GLY A 141 -9.89 -15.28 10.18
CA GLY A 141 -11.32 -15.52 10.41
C GLY A 141 -12.11 -14.31 10.93
N PHE A 142 -11.70 -13.08 10.60
CA PHE A 142 -12.44 -11.88 10.99
C PHE A 142 -13.66 -11.62 10.11
N GLU A 143 -14.79 -11.30 10.74
CA GLU A 143 -15.99 -10.89 10.03
C GLU A 143 -15.84 -9.49 9.37
N PRO A 144 -16.41 -9.26 8.17
CA PRO A 144 -16.47 -7.94 7.57
C PRO A 144 -17.15 -6.92 8.50
N GLY A 145 -16.48 -5.80 8.77
CA GLY A 145 -17.00 -4.77 9.69
C GLY A 145 -16.98 -5.18 11.17
N GLY A 146 -16.44 -6.35 11.51
CA GLY A 146 -16.30 -6.81 12.89
C GLY A 146 -15.36 -5.92 13.70
N SER A 147 -15.75 -5.60 14.93
CA SER A 147 -14.88 -4.94 15.89
C SER A 147 -13.99 -5.96 16.59
N VAL A 148 -12.69 -5.66 16.70
CA VAL A 148 -11.78 -6.43 17.55
C VAL A 148 -11.94 -5.89 18.97
N LYS A 149 -12.45 -6.69 19.91
CA LYS A 149 -12.41 -6.33 21.33
C LYS A 149 -10.94 -6.23 21.74
N LYS A 150 -10.52 -5.03 22.15
CA LYS A 150 -9.20 -4.79 22.73
C LYS A 150 -9.09 -5.41 24.12
#